data_AF-A0A947FH03-F1
#
_entry.id   AF-A0A947FH03-F1
#
_cell.length_a   1.000
_cell.length_b   1.000
_cell.length_c   1.000
_cell.angle_alpha   90.00
_cell.angle_beta   90.00
_cell.angle_gamma   90.00
#
_symmetry.space_group_name_H-M   'P 1'
#
loop_
_entity.id
_entity.type
_entity.pdbx_description
1 polymer ?
#
loop_
_entity_poly.entity_id
_entity_poly.type
_entity_poly.pdbx_seq_one_letter_code
_entity_poly.pdbx_strand_id
1 'polypeptide(L)' 'RMHGIVSFIRDVGSNVEIYLNCKGLKIISQSTPKGRPDVKQGDEATAILPAASCIVLKS' A
#
# COMPACT_ATOMS: atom_id res chain seq x y z
N ARG A 1 3.61 7.30 -9.16
CA ARG A 1 3.99 5.92 -8.79
C ARG A 1 5.06 6.02 -7.72
N MET A 2 5.03 5.19 -6.69
CA MET A 2 6.02 5.24 -5.61
C MET A 2 6.58 3.85 -5.34
N HIS A 3 7.90 3.74 -5.35
CA HIS A 3 8.62 2.49 -5.17
C HIS A 3 9.02 2.34 -3.70
N GLY A 4 8.88 1.13 -3.16
CA GLY A 4 9.21 0.86 -1.77
C GLY A 4 9.31 -0.63 -1.47
N ILE A 5 9.58 -0.92 -0.20
CA ILE A 5 9.63 -2.29 0.34
C ILE A 5 8.39 -2.53 1.18
N VAL A 6 7.75 -3.68 0.99
CA VAL A 6 6.62 -4.11 1.82
C VAL A 6 7.15 -4.38 3.22
N SER A 7 6.84 -3.49 4.17
CA SER A 7 7.39 -3.56 5.52
C SER A 7 6.55 -4.42 6.45
N PHE A 8 5.26 -4.55 6.19
CA PHE A 8 4.34 -5.34 7.00
C PHE A 8 3.05 -5.65 6.23
N ILE A 9 2.46 -6.81 6.49
CA ILE A 9 1.15 -7.20 5.96
C ILE A 9 0.28 -7.63 7.14
N ARG A 10 -0.92 -7.08 7.21
CA ARG A 10 -1.88 -7.35 8.28
C ARG A 10 -3.19 -7.84 7.70
N ASP A 11 -3.60 -9.04 8.08
CA ASP A 11 -4.93 -9.56 7.80
C ASP A 11 -5.84 -9.28 8.99
N VAL A 12 -6.98 -8.62 8.75
CA VAL A 12 -8.00 -8.30 9.77
C VAL A 12 -9.33 -9.00 9.49
N GLY A 13 -9.32 -10.07 8.69
CA GLY A 13 -10.47 -10.89 8.36
C GLY A 13 -11.21 -10.37 7.13
N SER A 14 -11.87 -9.22 7.23
CA SER A 14 -12.62 -8.63 6.10
C SER A 14 -11.73 -7.87 5.12
N ASN A 15 -10.56 -7.41 5.58
CA ASN A 15 -9.62 -6.62 4.81
C ASN A 15 -8.18 -7.06 5.10
N VAL A 16 -7.31 -6.80 4.14
CA VAL A 16 -5.86 -6.92 4.26
C VAL A 16 -5.25 -5.54 4.07
N GLU A 17 -4.40 -5.15 5.00
CA GLU A 17 -3.60 -3.94 4.97
C GLU A 17 -2.17 -4.29 4.56
N ILE A 18 -1.63 -3.59 3.56
CA ILE A 18 -0.25 -3.71 3.11
C ILE A 18 0.46 -2.40 3.41
N TYR A 19 1.51 -2.47 4.21
CA TYR A 19 2.35 -1.34 4.57
C TYR A 19 3.56 -1.32 3.64
N LEU A 20 3.72 -0.22 2.92
CA LEU A 20 4.82 0.01 1.99
C LEU A 20 5.68 1.17 2.50
N ASN A 21 6.98 0.92 2.71
CA ASN A 21 7.94 1.96 3.03
C ASN A 21 8.58 2.50 1.74
N CYS A 22 8.21 3.71 1.36
CA CYS A 22 8.74 4.44 0.22
C CYS A 22 9.76 5.49 0.69
N LYS A 23 11.00 5.07 0.98
CA LYS A 23 12.10 5.97 1.43
C LYS A 23 11.71 6.88 2.62
N GLY A 24 11.06 6.31 3.64
CA GLY A 24 10.61 7.04 4.83
C GLY A 24 9.16 7.51 4.76
N LEU A 25 8.53 7.52 3.57
CA LEU A 25 7.10 7.74 3.42
C LEU A 25 6.34 6.40 3.55
N LYS A 26 5.51 6.28 4.58
CA LYS A 26 4.68 5.08 4.81
C LYS A 26 3.37 5.19 4.04
N ILE A 27 3.12 4.25 3.16
CA ILE A 27 1.85 4.09 2.43
C ILE A 27 1.14 2.85 2.93
N ILE A 28 -0.17 2.95 3.11
CA ILE A 28 -1.02 1.84 3.54
C ILE A 28 -2.04 1.61 2.41
N SER A 29 -1.97 0.43 1.82
CA SER A 29 -2.99 -0.04 0.87
C SER A 29 -3.96 -0.94 1.60
N GLN A 30 -5.25 -0.72 1.41
CA GLN A 30 -6.30 -1.59 1.93
C GLN A 30 -7.02 -2.29 0.78
N SER A 31 -7.26 -3.58 0.94
CA SER A 31 -7.95 -4.40 -0.06
C SER A 31 -8.71 -5.52 0.63
N THR A 32 -9.71 -6.08 -0.05
CA THR A 32 -10.31 -7.35 0.40
C THR A 32 -9.28 -8.49 0.23
N PRO A 33 -9.40 -9.60 0.99
CA PRO A 33 -8.51 -10.75 0.81
C PRO A 33 -8.44 -11.25 -0.64
N LYS A 34 -9.55 -11.19 -1.38
CA LYS A 34 -9.62 -11.59 -2.80
C LYS A 34 -8.98 -10.57 -3.75
N GLY A 35 -9.03 -9.28 -3.42
CA GLY A 35 -8.46 -8.19 -4.23
C GLY A 35 -7.00 -7.87 -3.89
N ARG A 36 -6.43 -8.59 -2.93
CA ARG A 36 -5.06 -8.38 -2.47
C ARG A 36 -4.06 -8.76 -3.58
N PRO A 37 -3.07 -7.90 -3.89
CA PRO A 37 -1.98 -8.29 -4.77
C PRO A 37 -1.09 -9.37 -4.13
N ASP A 38 -0.50 -10.22 -4.97
CA ASP A 38 0.42 -11.27 -4.51
C ASP A 38 1.78 -10.66 -4.17
N VAL A 39 1.88 -10.16 -2.95
CA VAL A 39 3.11 -9.58 -2.36
C VAL A 39 3.31 -10.13 -0.95
N LYS A 40 4.56 -10.17 -0.51
CA LYS A 40 5.00 -10.64 0.81
C LYS A 40 5.85 -9.56 1.48
N GLN A 41 6.03 -9.69 2.78
CA GLN A 41 6.93 -8.81 3.52
C GLN A 41 8.36 -8.96 2.99
N GLY A 42 9.04 -7.84 2.76
CA GLY A 42 10.37 -7.77 2.15
C GLY A 42 10.36 -7.56 0.64
N ASP A 43 9.22 -7.77 -0.04
CA ASP A 43 9.14 -7.60 -1.49
C ASP A 43 9.30 -6.13 -1.89
N GLU A 44 9.94 -5.91 -3.04
CA GLU A 44 9.86 -4.66 -3.77
C GLU A 44 8.48 -4.52 -4.40
N ALA A 45 7.82 -3.40 -4.14
CA ALA A 45 6.51 -3.11 -4.71
C ALA A 45 6.37 -1.65 -5.11
N THR A 46 5.43 -1.38 -6.01
CA THR A 46 5.14 -0.03 -6.48
C THR A 46 3.70 0.34 -6.16
N ALA A 47 3.51 1.36 -5.32
CA ALA A 47 2.22 1.97 -5.11
C ALA A 47 1.82 2.81 -6.34
N ILE A 48 0.64 2.53 -6.87
CA ILE A 48 -0.02 3.33 -7.89
C ILE A 48 -1.11 4.15 -7.20
N LEU A 49 -1.01 5.47 -7.31
CA LEU A 49 -1.98 6.44 -6.80
C LEU A 49 -2.63 7.08 -8.04
N PRO A 50 -3.82 6.63 -8.45
CA PRO A 50 -4.52 7.22 -9.58
C PRO A 50 -4.87 8.68 -9.27
N ALA A 51 -4.56 9.59 -10.19
CA ALA A 51 -4.80 11.02 -9.95
C ALA A 51 -6.26 11.33 -9.62
N ALA A 52 -7.21 10.63 -10.26
CA ALA A 52 -8.64 10.76 -9.98
C ALA A 52 -9.06 10.34 -8.55
N SER A 53 -8.20 9.61 -7.83
CA SER A 53 -8.43 9.17 -6.45
C SER A 53 -7.64 10.00 -5.43
N CYS A 54 -6.89 11.00 -5.86
CA CYS A 54 -6.07 11.83 -4.99
C CYS A 54 -6.71 13.21 -4.77
N ILE A 55 -6.67 13.68 -3.54
CA ILE A 55 -7.10 15.03 -3.16
C ILE A 55 -5.87 15.78 -2.62
N VAL A 56 -5.66 16.99 -3.10
CA VAL A 56 -4.60 17.89 -2.61
C VAL A 56 -5.23 18.87 -1.63
N LEU A 57 -4.72 18.89 -0.39
CA LEU A 57 -5.15 19.81 0.66
C LEU A 57 -4.14 20.95 0.77
N LYS A 58 -4.63 22.16 1.12
CA LYS A 58 -3.75 23.26 1.50
C LYS A 58 -3.27 23.04 2.94
N SER A 59 -2.00 23.38 3.20
CA SER A 59 -1.37 23.39 4.52
C SER A 59 -1.80 24.59 5.35
#